data_AF-A0A2M7R450-F1
#
_entry.id   AF-A0A2M7R450-F1
#
_cell.length_a   1.000
_cell.length_b   1.000
_cell.length_c   1.000
_cell.angle_alpha   90.00
_cell.angle_beta   90.00
_cell.angle_gamma   90.00
#
_symmetry.space_group_name_H-M   'P 1'
#
loop_
_entity.id
_entity.type
_entity.pdbx_description
1 polymer ?
#
loop_
_entity_poly.entity_id
_entity_poly.type
_entity_poly.pdbx_seq_one_letter_code
_entity_poly.pdbx_strand_id
1 'polypeptide(L)' 'MLKKYKTFEDAERDLWCFNPDRDYFNRIFVMMRTEIFSKTLRARRGVFKYRTIEDAQKNS' A
#
# COMPACT_ATOMS: atom_id res chain seq x y z
N MET A 1 -4.06 -18.43 -4.41
CA MET A 1 -2.61 -18.59 -4.11
C MET A 1 -1.93 -17.28 -4.44
N LEU A 2 -1.24 -16.64 -3.48
CA LEU A 2 -0.51 -15.39 -3.72
C LEU A 2 0.88 -15.71 -4.27
N LYS A 3 1.18 -15.26 -5.49
CA LYS A 3 2.46 -15.46 -6.16
C LYS A 3 3.50 -14.50 -5.54
N LYS A 4 4.65 -15.03 -5.11
CA LYS A 4 5.76 -14.23 -4.60
C LYS A 4 6.81 -14.09 -5.71
N TYR A 5 7.12 -12.86 -6.09
CA TYR A 5 8.17 -12.58 -7.08
C TYR A 5 9.51 -12.41 -6.38
N LYS A 6 10.58 -12.95 -6.98
CA LYS A 6 11.94 -12.84 -6.46
C LYS A 6 12.65 -11.57 -6.97
N THR A 7 12.25 -11.09 -8.15
CA THR A 7 12.80 -9.90 -8.80
C THR A 7 11.67 -9.01 -9.33
N PHE A 8 11.98 -7.73 -9.58
CA PHE A 8 11.01 -6.78 -10.13
C PHE A 8 10.72 -7.08 -11.60
N GLU A 9 11.71 -7.53 -12.35
CA GLU A 9 11.61 -7.90 -13.76
C GLU A 9 10.66 -9.09 -13.95
N ASP A 10 10.68 -10.06 -13.03
CA ASP A 10 9.73 -11.18 -13.05
C ASP A 10 8.30 -10.71 -12.77
N ALA A 11 8.13 -9.76 -11.85
CA ALA A 11 6.84 -9.17 -11.56
C ALA A 11 6.32 -8.37 -12.76
N GLU A 12 7.18 -7.58 -13.40
CA GLU A 12 6.83 -6.77 -14.56
C GLU A 12 6.36 -7.65 -15.72
N ARG A 13 7.09 -8.72 -16.05
CA ARG A 13 6.70 -9.64 -17.13
C ARG A 13 5.38 -10.35 -16.86
N ASP A 14 5.13 -10.76 -15.62
CA ASP A 14 3.91 -11.49 -15.25
C ASP A 14 2.69 -10.57 -15.15
N LEU A 15 2.90 -9.30 -14.76
CA LEU A 15 1.86 -8.28 -14.68
C LEU A 15 1.60 -7.58 -16.03
N TRP A 16 2.49 -7.74 -17.00
CA TRP A 16 2.37 -7.11 -18.32
C TRP A 16 1.22 -7.72 -19.12
N CYS A 17 0.26 -6.87 -19.51
CA CYS A 17 -0.81 -7.25 -20.42
C CYS A 17 -0.64 -6.49 -21.74
N PHE A 18 -0.21 -7.19 -22.80
CA PHE A 18 0.10 -6.56 -24.09
C PHE A 18 -1.13 -5.99 -24.80
N ASN A 19 -2.30 -6.63 -24.63
CA ASN A 19 -3.57 -6.21 -25.21
C ASN A 19 -4.65 -6.18 -24.12
N PRO A 20 -4.73 -5.09 -23.34
CA PRO A 20 -5.73 -4.97 -22.29
C PRO A 20 -7.13 -4.82 -22.89
N ASP A 21 -8.09 -5.59 -22.38
CA ASP A 21 -9.49 -5.51 -22.75
C ASP A 21 -10.31 -4.76 -21.69
N ARG A 22 -11.62 -4.63 -21.93
CA ARG A 22 -12.53 -3.97 -20.98
C ARG A 22 -12.48 -4.64 -19.60
N ASP A 23 -12.36 -5.97 -19.56
CA ASP A 23 -12.37 -6.73 -18.32
C ASP A 23 -11.09 -6.56 -17.52
N TYR A 24 -9.93 -6.39 -18.19
CA TYR A 24 -8.67 -6.02 -17.57
C TYR A 24 -8.80 -4.69 -16.81
N PHE A 25 -9.34 -3.66 -17.46
CA PHE A 25 -9.53 -2.36 -16.81
C PHE A 25 -10.53 -2.43 -15.67
N ASN A 26 -11.64 -3.17 -15.84
CA ASN A 26 -12.61 -3.37 -14.75
C ASN A 26 -11.96 -3.97 -13.50
N ARG A 27 -11.06 -4.95 -13.64
CA ARG A 27 -10.34 -5.56 -12.52
C ARG A 27 -9.39 -4.57 -11.84
N ILE A 28 -8.63 -3.78 -12.62
CA ILE A 28 -7.75 -2.74 -12.07
C ILE A 28 -8.54 -1.70 -11.29
N PHE A 29 -9.67 -1.22 -11.83
CA PHE A 29 -10.51 -0.24 -11.14
C PHE A 29 -11.03 -0.76 -9.81
N VAL A 30 -11.43 -2.03 -9.73
CA VAL A 30 -11.84 -2.66 -8.48
C VAL A 30 -10.68 -2.72 -7.48
N MET A 31 -9.50 -3.17 -7.90
CA MET A 31 -8.30 -3.25 -7.04
C MET A 31 -7.88 -1.88 -6.50
N MET A 32 -7.83 -0.86 -7.36
CA MET A 32 -7.45 0.51 -6.98
C MET A 32 -8.47 1.14 -6.03
N ARG A 33 -9.76 0.85 -6.21
CA ARG A 33 -10.83 1.36 -5.34
C ARG A 33 -10.73 0.80 -3.92
N THR A 34 -10.24 -0.42 -3.74
CA THR A 34 -10.11 -1.06 -2.42
C THR A 34 -8.83 -0.70 -1.66
N GLU A 35 -7.72 -0.46 -2.35
CA GLU A 35 -6.41 -0.29 -1.69
C GLU A 35 -6.05 1.18 -1.39
N ILE A 36 -6.48 2.13 -2.21
CA ILE A 36 -6.15 3.55 -2.03
C ILE A 36 -6.95 4.18 -0.86
N PHE A 37 -8.16 3.69 -0.60
CA PHE A 37 -9.04 4.23 0.45
C PHE A 37 -8.91 3.53 1.82
N SER A 38 -8.36 2.32 1.89
CA SER A 38 -8.35 1.54 3.14
C SER A 38 -7.14 1.82 4.04
N LYS A 39 -6.01 2.28 3.51
CA LYS A 39 -4.80 2.58 4.31
C LYS A 39 -4.72 3.99 4.88
N THR A 40 -5.48 4.94 4.34
CA THR A 40 -5.38 6.36 4.73
C THR A 40 -6.23 6.71 5.97
N LEU A 41 -6.98 5.76 6.53
CA LEU A 41 -8.00 6.02 7.56
C LEU A 41 -7.64 5.64 9.01
N ARG A 42 -6.36 5.42 9.37
CA ARG A 42 -5.97 5.21 10.78
C ARG A 42 -4.64 5.81 11.23
N ALA A 43 -4.09 6.81 10.53
CA ALA A 43 -3.15 7.71 11.20
C ALA A 43 -3.97 8.50 12.23
N ARG A 44 -3.88 8.15 13.52
CA ARG A 44 -4.53 8.90 14.61
C ARG A 44 -4.09 10.36 14.48
N ARG A 45 -5.03 11.25 14.13
CA ARG A 45 -4.82 12.69 14.22
C ARG A 45 -4.70 13.03 15.70
N GLY A 46 -3.47 13.30 16.14
CA GLY A 46 -3.17 13.71 17.49
C GLY A 46 -1.68 14.02 17.60
N VAL A 47 -1.35 15.13 18.22
CA VAL A 47 0.03 15.44 18.63
C VAL A 47 0.34 14.51 19.81
N PHE A 48 1.28 13.59 19.61
CA PHE A 48 1.81 12.79 20.72
C PHE A 48 2.43 13.75 21.75
N LYS A 49 2.18 13.51 23.05
CA LYS A 49 2.61 14.39 24.16
C LYS A 49 4.10 14.74 24.13
N TYR A 50 4.91 13.88 23.50
CA TYR A 50 6.35 14.05 23.37
C TYR A 50 6.75 13.95 21.91
N ARG A 51 7.57 14.91 21.48
CA ARG A 51 7.99 15.08 20.08
C ARG A 51 9.21 14.21 19.74
N THR A 52 9.99 13.84 20.75
CA THR A 52 11.24 13.09 20.61
C THR A 52 11.33 11.96 21.65
N ILE A 53 12.25 11.01 21.43
CA ILE A 53 12.43 9.84 22.33
C ILE A 53 13.04 10.30 23.65
N GLU A 54 13.92 11.29 23.59
CA GLU A 54 14.57 11.92 24.74
C GLU A 54 13.54 12.57 25.68
N ASP A 55 12.47 13.15 25.13
CA ASP A 55 11.38 13.77 25.92
C ASP A 55 10.57 12.75 26.74
N ALA A 56 10.48 11.50 26.25
CA ALA A 56 9.77 10.43 26.95
C ALA A 56 10.60 9.86 28.12
N GLN A 57 11.92 9.77 27.97
CA GLN A 57 12.82 9.24 29.00
C GLN A 57 12.93 10.13 30.24
N LYS A 58 12.75 11.45 30.11
CA LYS A 58 12.78 12.38 31.25
C LYS A 58 11.57 12.29 32.19
N ASN A 59 10.48 11.66 31.74
CA ASN A 59 9.26 11.47 32.55
C ASN A 59 9.08 10.00 33.01
N SER A 60 10.14 9.18 32.92
CA SER A 60 10.19 7.82 33.47
C SER A 60 10.91 7.78 34.82
#